data_AF-A0A1E2SJ70-F1
#
_entry.id   AF-A0A1E2SJ70-F1
#
_cell.length_a   1.000
_cell.length_b   1.000
_cell.length_c   1.000
_cell.angle_alpha   90.00
_cell.angle_beta   90.00
_cell.angle_gamma   90.00
#
_symmetry.space_group_name_H-M   'P 1'
#
loop_
_entity.id
_entity.type
_entity.pdbx_description
1 polymer ?
#
loop_
_entity_poly.entity_id
_entity_poly.type
_entity_poly.pdbx_seq_one_letter_code
_entity_poly.pdbx_strand_id
1 'polypeptide(L)' 'MIDEDPTTAPPAPSPADEEVAIGHAVDRLAERFPGVDRERIVELVHEHHDDFSGASVRDFIPVLIEHDVRRRLTAEAD' A
#
# COMPACT_ATOMS: atom_id res chain seq x y z
N MET A 1 38.69 9.69 -16.14
CA MET A 1 38.16 9.88 -14.78
C MET A 1 36.79 10.49 -14.95
N ILE A 2 35.76 9.65 -15.06
CA ILE A 2 34.41 10.10 -14.77
C ILE A 2 34.24 9.69 -13.32
N ASP A 3 34.08 10.67 -12.44
CA ASP A 3 33.75 10.50 -11.03
C ASP A 3 32.60 9.50 -10.92
N GLU A 4 32.93 8.30 -10.44
CA GLU A 4 31.94 7.39 -9.90
C GLU A 4 31.54 7.89 -8.50
N ASP A 5 30.25 7.70 -8.22
CA ASP A 5 29.51 7.92 -6.98
C ASP A 5 29.03 9.35 -6.66
N PRO A 6 27.69 9.45 -6.55
CA PRO A 6 27.15 9.75 -5.24
C PRO A 6 26.12 8.68 -4.88
N THR A 7 26.51 7.71 -4.05
CA THR A 7 25.68 7.03 -3.05
C THR A 7 24.18 7.19 -3.29
N THR A 8 23.68 6.57 -4.36
CA THR A 8 22.28 6.79 -4.76
C THR A 8 21.50 5.81 -3.90
N ALA A 9 20.87 6.33 -2.83
CA ALA A 9 19.74 5.64 -2.24
C ALA A 9 18.84 5.16 -3.38
N PRO A 10 18.30 3.93 -3.35
CA PRO A 10 17.44 3.43 -4.42
C PRO A 10 16.43 4.52 -4.80
N PRO A 11 16.12 4.72 -6.10
CA PRO A 11 15.16 5.73 -6.49
C PRO A 11 13.91 5.54 -5.65
N ALA A 12 13.41 6.62 -5.07
CA ALA A 12 12.14 6.60 -4.35
C ALA A 12 11.10 5.88 -5.24
N PRO A 13 10.22 5.08 -4.64
CA PRO A 13 9.32 4.19 -5.37
C PRO A 13 8.55 5.03 -6.37
N SER A 14 8.54 4.60 -7.63
CA SER A 14 7.75 5.29 -8.62
C SER A 14 6.27 5.08 -8.31
N PRO A 15 5.37 5.99 -8.74
CA PRO A 15 3.93 5.79 -8.57
C PRO A 15 3.44 4.43 -9.09
N ALA A 16 4.09 3.90 -10.15
CA ALA A 16 3.81 2.57 -10.68
C ALA A 16 4.22 1.44 -9.72
N ASP A 17 5.36 1.56 -9.03
CA ASP A 17 5.79 0.58 -8.02
C ASP A 17 4.86 0.58 -6.81
N GLU A 18 4.39 1.77 -6.41
CA GLU A 18 3.40 1.95 -5.35
C GLU A 18 2.05 1.30 -5.72
N GLU A 19 1.53 1.55 -6.92
CA GLU A 19 0.29 0.92 -7.41
C GLU A 19 0.39 -0.61 -7.45
N VAL A 20 1.51 -1.16 -7.90
CA VAL A 20 1.76 -2.62 -7.88
C VAL A 20 1.79 -3.15 -6.44
N ALA A 21 2.47 -2.45 -5.54
CA ALA A 21 2.54 -2.85 -4.13
C ALA A 21 1.17 -2.77 -3.43
N ILE A 22 0.33 -1.80 -3.79
CA ILE A 22 -1.07 -1.68 -3.36
C ILE A 22 -1.89 -2.85 -3.89
N GLY A 23 -1.73 -3.23 -5.17
CA GLY A 23 -2.36 -4.42 -5.74
C GLY A 23 -2.04 -5.69 -4.96
N HIS A 24 -0.76 -5.90 -4.61
CA HIS A 24 -0.37 -7.03 -3.75
C HIS A 24 -0.96 -6.95 -2.34
N ALA A 25 -1.16 -5.75 -1.78
CA ALA A 25 -1.84 -5.59 -0.49
C ALA A 25 -3.31 -6.00 -0.56
N VAL A 26 -4.02 -5.65 -1.64
CA VAL A 26 -5.39 -6.12 -1.89
C VAL A 26 -5.45 -7.64 -1.92
N ASP A 27 -4.52 -8.30 -2.62
CA ASP A 27 -4.49 -9.76 -2.72
C ASP A 27 -4.27 -10.42 -1.34
N ARG A 28 -3.30 -9.92 -0.55
CA ARG A 28 -3.07 -10.42 0.82
C ARG A 28 -4.28 -10.23 1.73
N LEU A 29 -4.97 -9.10 1.62
CA LEU A 29 -6.19 -8.83 2.39
C LEU A 29 -7.33 -9.78 1.98
N ALA A 30 -7.52 -10.01 0.68
CA ALA A 30 -8.54 -10.93 0.17
C ALA A 30 -8.29 -12.38 0.61
N GLU A 31 -7.02 -12.82 0.61
CA GLU A 31 -6.64 -14.13 1.16
C GLU A 31 -6.92 -14.22 2.67
N ARG A 32 -6.69 -13.14 3.41
CA ARG A 32 -6.87 -13.10 4.88
C ARG A 32 -8.34 -13.04 5.31
N PHE A 33 -9.20 -12.44 4.49
CA PHE A 33 -10.62 -12.21 4.76
C PHE A 33 -11.48 -12.80 3.61
N PRO A 34 -11.53 -14.14 3.44
CA PRO A 34 -12.21 -14.77 2.30
C PRO A 34 -13.75 -14.60 2.31
N GLY A 35 -14.33 -14.11 3.40
CA GLY A 35 -15.77 -13.79 3.49
C GLY A 35 -16.12 -12.34 3.13
N VAL A 36 -15.12 -11.51 2.80
CA VAL A 36 -15.31 -10.11 2.42
C VAL A 36 -15.15 -10.00 0.90
N ASP A 37 -16.08 -9.30 0.24
CA ASP A 37 -16.01 -9.09 -1.21
C ASP A 37 -14.74 -8.35 -1.60
N ARG A 38 -14.05 -8.82 -2.65
CA ARG A 38 -12.79 -8.21 -3.10
C ARG A 38 -12.96 -6.75 -3.51
N GLU A 39 -14.11 -6.40 -4.10
CA GLU A 39 -14.44 -5.00 -4.46
C GLU A 39 -14.47 -4.11 -3.21
N ARG A 40 -15.02 -4.61 -2.10
CA ARG A 40 -15.02 -3.88 -0.83
C ARG A 40 -13.61 -3.67 -0.29
N ILE A 41 -12.73 -4.66 -0.42
CA ILE A 41 -11.32 -4.53 -0.02
C ILE A 41 -10.62 -3.46 -0.86
N VAL A 42 -10.86 -3.45 -2.18
CA VAL A 42 -10.31 -2.44 -3.11
C VAL A 42 -10.78 -1.04 -2.73
N GLU A 43 -12.08 -0.86 -2.46
CA GLU A 43 -12.64 0.42 -2.00
C GLU A 43 -11.95 0.93 -0.73
N LEU A 44 -11.79 0.07 0.28
CA LEU A 44 -11.15 0.43 1.54
C LEU A 44 -9.67 0.80 1.36
N VAL A 45 -8.96 0.05 0.52
CA VAL A 45 -7.57 0.33 0.18
C VAL A 45 -7.44 1.69 -0.52
N HIS A 46 -8.32 2.02 -1.46
CA HIS A 46 -8.34 3.33 -2.11
C HIS A 46 -8.70 4.47 -1.15
N GLU A 47 -9.70 4.28 -0.28
CA GLU A 47 -10.08 5.25 0.76
C GLU A 47 -8.86 5.63 1.62
N HIS A 48 -8.10 4.64 2.09
CA HIS A 48 -6.88 4.89 2.87
C HIS A 48 -5.70 5.39 2.04
N HIS A 49 -5.64 5.11 0.74
CA HIS A 49 -4.60 5.64 -0.13
C HIS A 49 -4.71 7.16 -0.32
N ASP A 50 -5.94 7.66 -0.45
CA ASP A 50 -6.22 9.09 -0.62
C ASP A 50 -5.71 9.94 0.55
N ASP A 51 -5.70 9.39 1.77
CA ASP A 51 -5.16 10.01 2.98
C ASP A 51 -3.66 10.34 2.86
N PHE A 52 -2.93 9.64 1.97
CA PHE A 52 -1.49 9.83 1.74
C PHE A 52 -1.15 10.61 0.47
N SER A 53 -2.12 11.24 -0.19
CA SER A 53 -1.92 12.03 -1.41
C SER A 53 -0.87 13.14 -1.29
N GLY A 54 -0.66 13.70 -0.09
CA GLY A 54 0.36 14.73 0.19
C GLY A 54 1.66 14.23 0.83
N ALA A 55 1.82 12.92 1.03
CA ALA A 55 2.96 12.37 1.76
C ALA A 55 4.26 12.44 0.95
N SER A 56 5.33 12.98 1.55
CA SER A 56 6.65 13.07 0.90
C SER A 56 7.43 11.75 0.89
N VAL A 57 7.09 10.81 1.78
CA VAL A 57 7.70 9.47 1.87
C VAL A 57 6.63 8.45 1.53
N ARG A 58 6.81 7.72 0.43
CA ARG A 58 5.78 6.82 -0.13
C ARG A 58 6.08 5.33 0.01
N ASP A 59 7.32 4.95 0.34
CA ASP A 59 7.77 3.57 0.54
C ASP A 59 6.89 2.74 1.48
N PHE A 60 6.34 3.38 2.49
CA PHE A 60 5.58 2.72 3.54
C PHE A 60 4.06 2.76 3.32
N ILE A 61 3.58 3.54 2.34
CA ILE A 61 2.14 3.71 2.07
C ILE A 61 1.43 2.36 1.91
N PRO A 62 1.92 1.40 1.07
CA PRO A 62 1.23 0.12 0.90
C PRO A 62 1.07 -0.67 2.21
N VAL A 63 2.09 -0.65 3.06
CA VAL A 63 2.09 -1.37 4.35
C VAL A 63 1.17 -0.71 5.36
N LEU A 64 1.13 0.63 5.38
CA LEU A 64 0.23 1.40 6.26
C LEU A 64 -1.23 1.16 5.88
N ILE A 65 -1.56 1.24 4.59
CA ILE A 65 -2.90 0.95 4.07
C ILE A 65 -3.33 -0.47 4.45
N GLU A 66 -2.48 -1.47 4.17
CA GLU A 66 -2.78 -2.86 4.51
C GLU A 66 -3.06 -3.03 6.02
N HIS A 67 -2.27 -2.38 6.86
CA HIS A 67 -2.45 -2.41 8.31
C HIS A 67 -3.81 -1.83 8.73
N ASP A 68 -4.17 -0.66 8.21
CA ASP A 68 -5.40 0.06 8.59
C ASP A 68 -6.65 -0.66 8.08
N VAL A 69 -6.65 -1.15 6.83
CA VAL A 69 -7.75 -1.95 6.27
C VAL A 69 -7.94 -3.23 7.07
N ARG A 70 -6.85 -3.94 7.38
CA ARG A 70 -6.91 -5.16 8.21
C ARG A 70 -7.51 -4.88 9.58
N ARG A 71 -7.12 -3.76 10.23
CA ARG A 71 -7.65 -3.37 11.55
C ARG A 71 -9.15 -3.12 11.47
N ARG A 72 -9.61 -2.41 10.43
CA ARG A 72 -11.03 -2.13 10.20
C ARG A 72 -11.83 -3.41 9.97
N LEU A 73 -11.40 -4.28 9.05
CA LEU A 73 -12.10 -5.53 8.74
C LEU A 73 -12.13 -6.50 9.93
N THR A 74 -11.10 -6.50 10.78
CA THR A 74 -11.11 -7.28 12.02
C THR A 74 -12.19 -6.76 12.98
N ALA A 75 -12.28 -5.45 13.16
CA ALA A 75 -13.28 -4.84 14.03
C ALA A 75 -14.72 -4.99 13.53
N GLU A 76 -14.93 -5.17 12.22
CA GLU A 76 -16.24 -5.45 11.61
C GLU A 76 -16.67 -6.93 11.76
N ALA A 77 -15.73 -7.83 12.06
CA ALA A 77 -15.96 -9.28 12.18
C ALA A 77 -16.20 -9.77 13.62
N ASP A 78 -15.90 -8.94 14.62
CA ASP A 78 -16.22 -9.15 16.05
C ASP A 78 -17.66 -8.72 16.40
#